data_AF-A0A847Z0Q2-F1
#
_entry.id   AF-A0A847Z0Q2-F1
#
_cell.length_a   1.000
_cell.length_b   1.000
_cell.length_c   1.000
_cell.angle_alpha   90.00
_cell.angle_beta   90.00
_cell.angle_gamma   90.00
#
_symmetry.space_group_name_H-M   'P 1'
#
loop_
_entity.id
_entity.type
_entity.pdbx_description
1 polymer ?
#
loop_
_entity_poly.entity_id
_entity_poly.type
_entity_poly.pdbx_seq_one_letter_code
_entity_poly.pdbx_strand_id
1 'polypeptide(L)'
;MDWVGTLRSGEPVYDRHSSHLHEEVVPILPEALNKISSGGRDFLKEVVEFGHPIGHSICVATGPGDQIVYAQRTKRFGLSRFVVNREPEECSSVVVILKKAEDLGGYILITAFVGNLSEPEPWDRNATPASSVFWANHALIWGCEPVVDGTVTDRCPW
;
A
#
# COMPACT_ATOMS: atom_id res chain seq x y z
N MET A 1 -16.54 12.48 -6.03
CA MET A 1 -15.98 11.20 -6.50
C MET A 1 -15.50 11.49 -7.89
N ASP A 2 -14.23 11.23 -8.14
CA ASP A 2 -13.56 11.63 -9.37
C ASP A 2 -13.23 10.37 -10.15
N TRP A 3 -13.50 10.37 -11.45
CA TRP A 3 -13.13 9.25 -12.29
C TRP A 3 -11.60 9.23 -12.46
N VAL A 4 -10.99 8.06 -12.26
CA VAL A 4 -9.53 7.88 -12.32
C VAL A 4 -9.07 6.91 -13.41
N GLY A 5 -10.00 6.21 -14.05
CA GLY A 5 -9.69 5.29 -15.13
C GLY A 5 -10.74 4.20 -15.31
N THR A 6 -10.41 3.21 -16.13
CA THR A 6 -11.28 2.10 -16.47
C THR A 6 -10.48 0.81 -16.41
N LEU A 7 -11.09 -0.26 -15.87
CA LEU A 7 -10.50 -1.59 -15.88
C LEU A 7 -10.39 -2.14 -17.30
N ARG A 8 -9.52 -3.12 -17.52
CA ARG A 8 -9.44 -3.86 -18.80
C ARG A 8 -10.81 -4.41 -19.22
N SER A 9 -11.61 -4.83 -18.25
CA SER A 9 -12.96 -5.38 -18.46
C SER A 9 -14.04 -4.31 -18.72
N GLY A 10 -13.68 -3.02 -18.69
CA GLY A 10 -14.55 -1.90 -19.10
C GLY A 10 -15.25 -1.17 -17.95
N GLU A 11 -15.15 -1.63 -16.71
CA GLU A 11 -15.79 -0.98 -15.57
C GLU A 11 -15.04 0.29 -15.16
N PRO A 12 -15.75 1.41 -14.89
CA PRO A 12 -15.13 2.64 -14.43
C PRO A 12 -14.62 2.49 -13.00
N VAL A 13 -13.52 3.19 -12.70
CA VAL A 13 -12.94 3.29 -11.36
C VAL A 13 -13.01 4.73 -10.89
N TYR A 14 -13.50 4.92 -9.67
CA TYR A 14 -13.67 6.23 -9.05
C TYR A 14 -12.84 6.35 -7.78
N ASP A 15 -12.26 7.52 -7.60
CA ASP A 15 -11.60 7.94 -6.37
C ASP A 15 -12.58 8.69 -5.46
N ARG A 16 -12.48 8.46 -4.16
CA ARG A 16 -13.28 9.17 -3.14
C ARG A 16 -12.33 9.90 -2.20
N HIS A 17 -12.83 10.95 -1.54
CA HIS A 17 -12.03 11.77 -0.61
C HIS A 17 -11.32 11.01 0.53
N SER A 18 -11.64 9.74 0.77
CA SER A 18 -11.03 8.90 1.81
C SER A 18 -10.18 7.74 1.27
N SER A 19 -9.85 7.74 -0.01
CA SER A 19 -8.96 6.75 -0.61
C SER A 19 -7.50 7.08 -0.33
N HIS A 20 -6.68 6.04 -0.25
CA HIS A 20 -5.25 6.16 0.00
C HIS A 20 -4.49 6.05 -1.33
N LEU A 21 -4.60 7.08 -2.16
CA LEU A 21 -3.91 7.21 -3.43
C LEU A 21 -2.61 8.00 -3.22
N HIS A 22 -1.47 7.35 -3.43
CA HIS A 22 -0.17 8.03 -3.37
C HIS A 22 0.01 8.90 -4.62
N GLU A 23 0.53 10.12 -4.45
CA GLU A 23 0.69 11.10 -5.53
C GLU A 23 1.53 10.56 -6.70
N GLU A 24 2.57 9.79 -6.38
CA GLU A 24 3.46 9.16 -7.37
C GLU A 24 2.75 8.18 -8.32
N VAL A 25 1.62 7.60 -7.89
CA VAL A 25 0.87 6.62 -8.70
C VAL A 25 -0.12 7.29 -9.64
N VAL A 26 -0.53 8.54 -9.36
CA VAL A 26 -1.55 9.26 -10.15
C VAL A 26 -1.26 9.22 -11.66
N PRO A 27 -0.03 9.47 -12.15
CA PRO A 27 0.26 9.50 -13.59
C PRO A 27 0.15 8.12 -14.27
N ILE A 28 0.41 7.04 -13.52
CA ILE A 28 0.48 5.67 -14.05
C ILE A 28 -0.79 4.84 -13.75
N LEU A 29 -1.67 5.35 -12.89
CA LEU A 29 -2.89 4.67 -12.47
C LEU A 29 -3.79 4.26 -13.65
N PRO A 30 -4.05 5.10 -14.68
CA PRO A 30 -4.86 4.67 -15.82
C PRO A 30 -4.27 3.48 -16.58
N GLU A 31 -2.94 3.42 -16.73
CA GLU A 31 -2.26 2.27 -17.35
C GLU A 31 -2.38 1.03 -16.47
N ALA A 32 -2.18 1.17 -15.15
CA ALA A 32 -2.32 0.08 -14.20
C ALA A 32 -3.72 -0.54 -14.24
N LEU A 33 -4.77 0.31 -14.24
CA LEU A 33 -6.17 -0.11 -14.29
C LEU A 33 -6.48 -0.88 -15.58
N ASN A 34 -5.93 -0.47 -16.72
CA ASN A 34 -6.13 -1.15 -18.02
C ASN A 34 -5.43 -2.53 -18.11
N LYS A 35 -4.62 -2.90 -17.11
CA LYS A 35 -4.04 -4.24 -16.98
C LYS A 35 -4.88 -5.16 -16.07
N ILE A 36 -5.83 -4.61 -15.32
CA ILE A 36 -6.66 -5.34 -14.35
C ILE A 36 -8.00 -5.73 -14.98
N SER A 37 -8.35 -7.02 -14.93
CA SER A 37 -9.70 -7.51 -15.26
C SER A 37 -10.49 -7.83 -13.99
N SER A 38 -11.75 -7.40 -13.94
CA SER A 38 -12.59 -7.59 -12.76
C SER A 38 -12.85 -9.07 -12.46
N GLY A 39 -13.16 -9.86 -13.49
CA GLY A 39 -13.66 -11.22 -13.33
C GLY A 39 -14.96 -11.30 -12.52
N GLY A 40 -15.70 -10.19 -12.42
CA GLY A 40 -16.91 -10.08 -11.58
C GLY A 40 -16.67 -10.07 -10.07
N ARG A 41 -15.40 -9.97 -9.61
CA ARG A 41 -15.04 -10.00 -8.18
C ARG A 41 -15.45 -8.72 -7.46
N ASP A 42 -16.00 -8.83 -6.27
CA ASP A 42 -16.44 -7.65 -5.48
C ASP A 42 -15.28 -6.90 -4.81
N PHE A 43 -14.12 -7.54 -4.66
CA PHE A 43 -12.92 -6.96 -4.08
C PHE A 43 -11.69 -7.42 -4.86
N LEU A 44 -10.85 -6.46 -5.25
CA LEU A 44 -9.62 -6.71 -5.99
C LEU A 44 -8.42 -6.24 -5.19
N LYS A 45 -7.40 -7.07 -5.14
CA LYS A 45 -6.09 -6.78 -4.55
C LYS A 45 -5.05 -7.24 -5.58
N GLU A 46 -4.65 -6.33 -6.45
CA GLU A 46 -3.86 -6.60 -7.66
C GLU A 46 -2.47 -5.98 -7.56
N VAL A 47 -1.47 -6.70 -8.09
CA VAL A 47 -0.12 -6.19 -8.31
C VAL A 47 0.08 -6.09 -9.81
N VAL A 48 0.38 -4.89 -10.31
CA VAL A 48 0.53 -4.62 -11.73
C VAL A 48 1.99 -4.31 -12.07
N GLU A 49 2.59 -5.15 -12.92
CA GLU A 49 3.98 -5.01 -13.37
C GLU A 49 4.12 -4.13 -14.62
N PHE A 50 5.19 -3.33 -14.66
CA PHE A 50 5.52 -2.43 -15.77
C PHE A 50 6.78 -2.85 -16.55
N GLY A 51 7.58 -3.80 -16.03
CA GLY A 51 8.79 -4.29 -16.72
C GLY A 51 9.94 -3.29 -16.77
N HIS A 52 9.76 -2.10 -16.21
CA HIS A 52 10.77 -1.08 -15.97
C HIS A 52 10.47 -0.38 -14.62
N PRO A 53 11.46 0.28 -13.99
CA PRO A 53 11.20 1.07 -12.79
C PRO A 53 10.16 2.16 -13.05
N ILE A 54 9.26 2.37 -12.09
CA ILE A 54 8.16 3.36 -12.12
C ILE A 54 8.13 4.25 -10.88
N GLY A 55 8.95 3.96 -9.88
CA GLY A 55 9.02 4.68 -8.62
C GLY A 55 9.84 3.90 -7.60
N HIS A 56 9.61 4.18 -6.33
CA HIS A 56 10.30 3.49 -5.24
C HIS A 56 9.29 2.89 -4.27
N SER A 57 9.60 1.70 -3.74
CA SER A 57 8.88 1.16 -2.61
C SER A 57 9.52 1.62 -1.31
N ILE A 58 8.70 2.14 -0.40
CA ILE A 58 9.11 2.49 0.96
C ILE A 58 8.95 1.34 1.94
N CYS A 59 8.36 0.21 1.53
CA CYS A 59 8.23 -0.99 2.35
C CYS A 59 9.27 -2.01 1.88
N VAL A 60 10.35 -2.16 2.64
CA VAL A 60 11.52 -2.93 2.23
C VAL A 60 11.69 -4.15 3.12
N ALA A 61 12.32 -5.20 2.58
CA ALA A 61 12.79 -6.31 3.38
C ALA A 61 13.91 -5.84 4.32
N THR A 62 13.93 -6.38 5.53
CA THR A 62 14.94 -6.07 6.56
C THR A 62 15.66 -7.34 7.00
N GLY A 63 16.92 -7.21 7.39
CA GLY A 63 17.76 -8.30 7.86
C GLY A 63 18.66 -7.92 9.04
N PRO A 64 19.63 -8.79 9.38
CA PRO A 64 20.60 -8.52 10.44
C PRO A 64 21.39 -7.23 10.15
N GLY A 65 21.41 -6.30 11.11
CA GLY A 65 22.11 -5.02 10.99
C GLY A 65 21.21 -3.82 10.68
N ASP A 66 19.94 -4.05 10.36
CA ASP A 66 18.97 -2.96 10.23
C ASP A 66 18.56 -2.39 11.58
N GLN A 67 18.45 -1.06 11.63
CA GLN A 67 18.06 -0.30 12.82
C GLN A 67 16.56 -0.08 12.79
N ILE A 68 15.85 -0.83 13.64
CA ILE A 68 14.40 -0.84 13.67
C ILE A 68 13.86 0.07 14.77
N VAL A 69 12.85 0.85 14.42
CA VAL A 69 12.04 1.61 15.37
C VAL A 69 10.56 1.40 15.08
N TYR A 70 9.73 1.67 16.08
CA TYR A 70 8.27 1.60 15.98
C TYR A 70 7.70 2.97 16.25
N ALA A 71 6.76 3.42 15.43
CA ALA A 71 6.11 4.69 15.60
C ALA A 71 4.68 4.64 15.05
N GLN A 72 3.78 5.44 15.63
CA GLN A 72 2.43 5.57 15.12
C GLN A 72 2.45 6.47 13.90
N ARG A 73 1.99 5.98 12.74
CA ARG A 73 1.73 6.82 11.57
C ARG A 73 0.49 7.68 11.82
N THR A 74 0.47 8.88 11.25
CA THR A 74 -0.74 9.72 11.32
C THR A 74 -1.96 8.96 10.79
N LYS A 75 -3.09 9.07 11.48
CA LYS A 75 -4.36 8.38 11.14
C LYS A 75 -4.30 6.84 11.18
N ARG A 76 -3.27 6.22 11.78
CA ARG A 76 -3.22 4.77 12.07
C ARG A 76 -3.39 4.51 13.56
N PHE A 77 -3.93 3.35 13.93
CA PHE A 77 -4.26 3.04 15.32
C PHE A 77 -3.05 2.54 16.13
N GLY A 78 -2.27 1.62 15.55
CA GLY A 78 -1.09 1.06 16.21
C GLY A 78 0.23 1.59 15.66
N LEU A 79 1.33 1.08 16.23
CA LEU A 79 2.68 1.40 15.76
C LEU A 79 3.00 0.58 14.52
N SER A 80 3.53 1.23 13.50
CA SER A 80 4.14 0.59 12.34
C SER A 80 5.62 0.34 12.61
N ARG A 81 6.18 -0.68 11.96
CA ARG A 81 7.61 -0.97 11.96
C ARG A 81 8.34 -0.12 10.93
N PHE A 82 9.42 0.53 11.35
CA PHE A 82 10.28 1.34 10.50
C PHE A 82 11.74 0.88 10.54
N VAL A 83 12.48 1.18 9.48
CA VAL A 83 13.94 1.01 9.41
C VAL A 83 14.61 2.35 9.14
N VAL A 84 15.63 2.69 9.94
CA VAL A 84 16.25 4.03 9.97
C VAL A 84 17.46 4.15 9.04
N ASN A 85 18.14 3.05 8.75
CA ASN A 85 19.40 3.01 8.00
C ASN A 85 19.24 2.34 6.62
N ARG A 86 18.09 2.56 5.98
CA ARG A 86 17.76 2.06 4.63
C ARG A 86 17.17 3.21 3.81
N GLU A 87 17.23 3.06 2.49
CA GLU A 87 16.64 3.99 1.52
C GLU A 87 15.51 3.28 0.74
N PRO A 88 14.56 4.02 0.14
CA PRO A 88 13.55 3.44 -0.73
C PRO A 88 14.15 2.66 -1.90
N GLU A 89 13.55 1.55 -2.28
CA GLU A 89 14.06 0.65 -3.32
C GLU A 89 13.34 0.88 -4.65
N GLU A 90 14.08 0.94 -5.78
CA GLU A 90 13.46 1.02 -7.12
C GLU A 90 12.45 -0.11 -7.31
N CYS A 91 11.28 0.23 -7.85
CA CYS A 91 10.18 -0.71 -7.98
C CYS A 91 9.50 -0.57 -9.35
N SER A 92 9.13 -1.71 -9.93
CA SER A 92 8.47 -1.83 -11.23
C SER A 92 6.99 -2.17 -11.14
N SER A 93 6.41 -2.15 -9.93
CA SER A 93 5.06 -2.61 -9.66
C SER A 93 4.22 -1.62 -8.88
N VAL A 94 2.90 -1.64 -9.14
CA VAL A 94 1.88 -0.88 -8.41
C VAL A 94 0.94 -1.88 -7.74
N VAL A 95 0.66 -1.67 -6.46
CA VAL A 95 -0.47 -2.34 -5.80
C VAL A 95 -1.72 -1.49 -6.02
N VAL A 96 -2.80 -2.10 -6.50
CA VAL A 96 -4.12 -1.47 -6.64
C VAL A 96 -5.14 -2.30 -5.86
N ILE A 97 -5.84 -1.67 -4.92
CA ILE A 97 -6.93 -2.29 -4.17
C ILE A 97 -8.24 -1.59 -4.50
N LEU A 98 -9.22 -2.35 -4.96
CA LEU A 98 -10.53 -1.85 -5.39
C LEU A 98 -11.65 -2.58 -4.67
N LYS A 99 -12.76 -1.88 -4.47
CA LYS A 99 -14.02 -2.47 -3.99
C LYS A 99 -15.14 -2.12 -4.95
N LYS A 100 -15.92 -3.11 -5.36
CA LYS A 100 -17.07 -2.91 -6.23
C LYS A 100 -18.11 -2.01 -5.56
N ALA A 101 -18.69 -1.11 -6.34
CA ALA A 101 -19.79 -0.24 -5.98
C ALA A 101 -20.92 -0.44 -6.99
N GLU A 102 -21.88 -1.29 -6.62
CA GLU A 102 -23.00 -1.67 -7.49
C GLU A 102 -23.85 -0.46 -7.90
N ASP A 103 -24.01 0.50 -7.00
CA ASP A 103 -24.72 1.77 -7.20
C ASP A 103 -24.07 2.66 -8.27
N LEU A 104 -22.78 2.49 -8.52
CA LEU A 104 -22.02 3.24 -9.52
C LEU A 104 -21.74 2.45 -10.80
N GLY A 105 -22.15 1.17 -10.85
CA GLY A 105 -21.82 0.27 -11.96
C GLY A 105 -20.31 0.09 -12.16
N GLY A 106 -19.50 0.20 -11.11
CA GLY A 106 -18.04 0.23 -11.20
C GLY A 106 -17.33 -0.10 -9.90
N TYR A 107 -16.12 0.46 -9.73
CA TYR A 107 -15.27 0.23 -8.57
C TYR A 107 -14.86 1.53 -7.89
N ILE A 108 -14.72 1.46 -6.57
CA ILE A 108 -14.09 2.49 -5.76
C ILE A 108 -12.63 2.09 -5.52
N LEU A 109 -11.72 3.01 -5.80
CA LEU A 109 -10.32 2.90 -5.42
C LEU A 109 -10.22 2.94 -3.89
N ILE A 110 -9.63 1.92 -3.27
CA ILE A 110 -9.35 1.90 -1.83
C ILE A 110 -7.95 2.44 -1.56
N THR A 111 -6.95 1.91 -2.27
CA THR A 111 -5.57 2.40 -2.22
C THR A 111 -4.83 2.07 -3.51
N ALA A 112 -3.87 2.91 -3.87
CA ALA A 112 -2.83 2.55 -4.82
C ALA A 112 -1.49 3.19 -4.44
N PHE A 113 -0.40 2.42 -4.55
CA PHE A 113 0.96 2.82 -4.20
C PHE A 113 1.99 2.01 -5.01
N VAL A 114 3.19 2.58 -5.22
CA VAL A 114 4.32 1.85 -5.81
C VAL A 114 4.88 0.88 -4.78
N GLY A 115 5.05 -0.37 -5.17
CA GLY A 115 5.53 -1.41 -4.28
C GLY A 115 4.91 -2.76 -4.51
N ASN A 116 5.29 -3.69 -3.64
CA ASN A 116 4.77 -5.04 -3.61
C ASN A 116 3.61 -5.19 -2.64
N LEU A 117 2.91 -6.31 -2.76
CA LEU A 117 1.84 -6.65 -1.85
C LEU A 117 2.35 -6.78 -0.41
N SER A 118 1.77 -6.01 0.50
CA SER A 118 2.02 -6.16 1.94
C SER A 118 0.88 -6.91 2.63
N GLU A 119 1.24 -7.51 3.76
CA GLU A 119 0.26 -7.99 4.73
C GLU A 119 -0.31 -6.81 5.54
N PRO A 120 -1.53 -6.95 6.11
CA PRO A 120 -2.02 -6.00 7.10
C PRO A 120 -1.01 -5.83 8.24
N GLU A 121 -0.93 -4.62 8.79
CA GLU A 121 -0.16 -4.36 9.99
C GLU A 121 -0.69 -5.23 11.14
N PRO A 122 0.15 -5.73 12.06
CA PRO A 122 -0.33 -6.76 12.98
C PRO A 122 -1.30 -6.28 14.07
N TRP A 123 -1.42 -4.96 14.26
CA TRP A 123 -2.46 -4.35 15.09
C TRP A 123 -3.79 -4.16 14.33
N ASP A 124 -3.82 -4.38 13.02
CA ASP A 124 -5.05 -4.27 12.22
C ASP A 124 -6.02 -5.40 12.57
N ARG A 125 -7.32 -5.10 12.57
CA ARG A 125 -8.38 -6.08 12.86
C ARG A 125 -8.40 -7.26 11.88
N ASN A 126 -7.82 -7.10 10.70
CA ASN A 126 -7.72 -8.13 9.66
C ASN A 126 -6.35 -8.83 9.66
N ALA A 127 -5.48 -8.57 10.66
CA ALA A 127 -4.20 -9.23 10.78
C ALA A 127 -4.36 -10.74 10.91
N THR A 128 -3.45 -11.47 10.27
CA THR A 128 -3.37 -12.93 10.36
C THR A 128 -1.97 -13.32 10.85
N PRO A 129 -1.69 -14.60 11.14
CA PRO A 129 -0.33 -15.03 11.45
C PRO A 129 0.70 -14.64 10.37
N ALA A 130 0.28 -14.53 9.10
CA ALA A 130 1.14 -14.06 8.01
C ALA A 130 1.55 -12.60 8.18
N SER A 131 0.71 -11.75 8.82
CA SER A 131 1.03 -10.37 9.13
C SER A 131 2.27 -10.25 10.02
N SER A 132 2.31 -10.99 11.13
CA SER A 132 3.47 -10.97 12.03
C SER A 132 4.73 -11.51 11.34
N VAL A 133 4.61 -12.56 10.52
CA VAL A 133 5.74 -13.10 9.75
C VAL A 133 6.26 -12.09 8.73
N PHE A 134 5.37 -11.43 8.01
CA PHE A 134 5.73 -10.41 7.02
C PHE A 134 6.43 -9.23 7.70
N TRP A 135 5.81 -8.64 8.72
CA TRP A 135 6.32 -7.45 9.41
C TRP A 135 7.53 -7.74 10.30
N ALA A 136 7.78 -8.99 10.71
CA ALA A 136 9.07 -9.35 11.31
C ALA A 136 10.25 -9.20 10.32
N ASN A 137 9.98 -9.26 9.02
CA ASN A 137 10.98 -9.24 7.95
C ASN A 137 10.87 -8.03 7.02
N HIS A 138 9.89 -7.14 7.22
CA HIS A 138 9.69 -5.93 6.40
C HIS A 138 9.44 -4.71 7.28
N ALA A 139 9.86 -3.55 6.81
CA ALA A 139 9.66 -2.29 7.51
C ALA A 139 9.45 -1.14 6.52
N LEU A 140 8.79 -0.09 6.99
CA LEU A 140 8.71 1.17 6.25
C LEU A 140 10.01 1.97 6.41
N ILE A 141 10.46 2.66 5.37
CA ILE A 141 11.62 3.55 5.46
C ILE A 141 11.27 4.74 6.38
N TRP A 142 12.15 5.00 7.35
CA TRP A 142 12.00 6.13 8.26
C TRP A 142 12.01 7.47 7.51
N GLY A 143 11.13 8.39 7.89
CA GLY A 143 11.03 9.72 7.26
C GLY A 143 10.21 9.77 5.97
N CYS A 144 9.85 8.62 5.38
CA CYS A 144 8.96 8.58 4.20
C CYS A 144 7.47 8.74 4.55
N GLU A 145 7.11 8.58 5.83
CA GLU A 145 5.73 8.67 6.32
C GLU A 145 5.67 9.58 7.55
N PRO A 146 4.63 10.43 7.67
CA PRO A 146 4.46 11.26 8.85
C PRO A 146 4.11 10.40 10.08
N VAL A 147 4.85 10.59 11.16
CA VAL A 147 4.67 9.91 12.44
C VAL A 147 4.14 10.86 13.51
N VAL A 148 3.49 10.31 14.54
CA VAL A 148 3.01 11.06 15.71
C VAL A 148 4.17 11.24 16.70
N ASP A 149 4.46 12.49 17.06
CA ASP A 149 5.53 12.83 18.01
C ASP A 149 5.36 12.11 19.35
N GLY A 150 6.46 11.63 19.92
CA GLY A 150 6.48 10.93 21.21
C GLY A 150 6.04 9.47 21.16
N THR A 151 5.70 8.92 19.99
CA THR A 151 5.34 7.50 19.83
C THR A 151 6.50 6.58 19.46
N VAL A 152 7.68 7.15 19.19
CA VAL A 152 8.86 6.42 18.75
C VAL A 152 9.40 5.54 19.88
N THR A 153 9.62 4.26 19.59
CA THR A 153 10.18 3.28 20.53
C THR A 153 11.01 2.22 19.81
N ASP A 154 12.00 1.65 20.47
CA ASP A 154 12.77 0.49 20.00
C ASP A 154 12.11 -0.85 20.41
N ARG A 155 11.06 -0.79 21.24
CA ARG A 155 10.36 -1.97 21.74
C ARG A 155 9.25 -2.40 20.81
N CYS A 156 9.28 -3.68 20.49
CA CYS A 156 8.29 -4.40 19.72
C CYS A 156 6.93 -4.40 20.47
N PRO A 157 5.87 -3.69 20.02
CA PRO A 157 4.56 -3.67 20.68
C PRO A 157 3.70 -4.96 20.61
N TRP A 158 4.22 -6.04 20.02
CA TRP A 158 3.47 -7.22 19.60
C TRP A 158 4.38 -8.45 19.43
#